data_AF-A0A7K9JNC2-F1
#
_entry.id   AF-A0A7K9JNC2-F1
#
_cell.length_a   1.000
_cell.length_b   1.000
_cell.length_c   1.000
_cell.angle_alpha   90.00
_cell.angle_beta   90.00
_cell.angle_gamma   90.00
#
_symmetry.space_group_name_H-M   'P 1'
#
loop_
_entity.id
_entity.type
_entity.pdbx_description
1 polymer ?
#
loop_
_entity_poly.entity_id
_entity_poly.type
_entity_poly.pdbx_seq_one_letter_code
_entity_poly.pdbx_strand_id
1 'polypeptide(L)'
;GYRVSLQGNFFGCNHTYMTFPEYNPRKHIKLDPPLNIQSNATASKCQIRWSVWNVPWYLAEILQYELQYKEYSMSWEVALNKTLPSSLTQVEIEATELRSDTAYAARVRCKVSENENSFHSQWSEWSQTTVFQRADVPKVSEKILNINTMQYLFIPLSFGILLYLFWNCKLSSSCFLTLGQKASPALTFPHQLLSFSHSIVCTMGILR
;
A
#
# COMPACT_ATOMS: atom_id res chain seq x y z
N GLY A 1 -42.22 18.49 -24.14
CA GLY A 1 -42.50 17.44 -23.16
C GLY A 1 -43.32 16.33 -23.79
N TYR A 2 -43.45 15.21 -23.09
CA TYR A 2 -44.33 14.09 -23.41
C TYR A 2 -45.54 14.14 -22.46
N ARG A 3 -46.68 13.66 -22.92
CA ARG A 3 -47.86 13.47 -22.07
C ARG A 3 -47.93 12.01 -21.65
N VAL A 4 -47.97 11.76 -20.34
CA VAL A 4 -48.06 10.40 -19.79
C VAL A 4 -49.43 10.23 -19.15
N SER A 5 -50.16 9.20 -19.56
CA SER A 5 -51.47 8.84 -19.03
C SER A 5 -51.50 7.37 -18.64
N LEU A 6 -52.12 7.07 -17.50
CA LEU A 6 -52.42 5.73 -17.05
C LEU A 6 -53.84 5.37 -17.51
N GLN A 7 -53.97 4.28 -18.25
CA GLN A 7 -55.27 3.73 -18.64
C GLN A 7 -55.56 2.48 -17.83
N GLY A 8 -56.75 2.40 -17.24
CA GLY A 8 -57.19 1.24 -16.48
C GLY A 8 -58.67 0.96 -16.72
N ASN A 9 -59.05 -0.31 -16.64
CA ASN A 9 -60.46 -0.71 -16.64
C ASN A 9 -60.89 -0.94 -15.18
N PHE A 10 -61.78 -0.11 -14.68
CA PHE A 10 -62.34 -0.23 -13.34
C PHE A 10 -63.85 -0.40 -13.47
N PHE A 11 -64.38 -1.46 -12.87
CA PHE A 11 -65.82 -1.80 -12.91
C PHE A 11 -66.40 -1.90 -14.34
N GLY A 12 -65.61 -2.36 -15.31
CA GLY A 12 -66.05 -2.49 -16.71
C GLY A 12 -65.93 -1.20 -17.53
N CYS A 13 -65.58 -0.07 -16.91
CA CYS A 13 -65.38 1.20 -17.57
C CYS A 13 -63.89 1.49 -17.78
N ASN A 14 -63.53 1.90 -18.99
CA ASN A 14 -62.18 2.41 -19.27
C ASN A 14 -62.05 3.82 -18.70
N HIS A 15 -61.09 4.01 -17.80
CA HIS A 15 -60.73 5.31 -17.26
C HIS A 15 -59.29 5.67 -17.66
N THR A 16 -59.10 6.90 -18.12
CA THR A 16 -57.78 7.45 -18.45
C THR A 16 -57.42 8.52 -17.43
N TYR A 17 -56.49 8.20 -16.55
CA TYR A 17 -55.94 9.14 -15.58
C TYR A 17 -54.73 9.84 -16.19
N MET A 18 -54.75 11.16 -16.22
CA MET A 18 -53.59 11.94 -16.68
C MET A 18 -52.60 12.09 -15.52
N THR A 19 -51.46 11.42 -15.62
CA THR A 19 -50.45 11.43 -14.54
C THR A 19 -49.52 12.63 -14.68
N PHE A 20 -49.00 12.87 -15.90
CA PHE A 20 -48.07 13.97 -16.15
C PHE A 20 -48.40 14.67 -17.47
N PRO A 21 -48.88 15.94 -17.44
CA PRO A 21 -49.22 16.67 -18.66
C PRO A 21 -47.97 17.09 -19.44
N GLU A 22 -46.84 17.29 -18.76
CA GLU A 22 -45.55 17.67 -19.36
C GLU A 22 -44.38 16.93 -18.70
N TYR A 23 -44.19 15.67 -19.10
CA TYR A 23 -43.07 14.84 -18.66
C TYR A 23 -41.87 15.00 -19.59
N ASN A 24 -40.66 15.22 -19.07
CA ASN A 24 -39.43 15.22 -19.85
C ASN A 24 -38.54 14.04 -19.44
N PRO A 25 -38.48 12.93 -20.21
CA PRO A 25 -37.66 11.76 -19.90
C PRO A 25 -36.18 12.09 -19.72
N ARG A 26 -35.65 13.05 -20.47
CA ARG A 26 -34.23 13.45 -20.38
C ARG A 26 -33.87 14.03 -19.01
N LYS A 27 -34.87 14.49 -18.25
CA LYS A 27 -34.70 15.07 -16.91
C LYS A 27 -34.98 14.08 -15.76
N HIS A 28 -35.37 12.85 -16.09
CA HIS A 28 -35.78 11.84 -15.10
C HIS A 28 -35.12 10.49 -15.40
N ILE A 29 -33.82 10.52 -15.73
CA ILE A 29 -33.05 9.32 -16.03
C ILE A 29 -32.66 8.62 -14.72
N LYS A 30 -32.91 7.31 -14.63
CA LYS A 30 -32.33 6.45 -13.59
C LYS A 30 -31.70 5.25 -14.29
N LEU A 31 -30.40 5.08 -14.10
CA LEU A 31 -29.62 4.02 -14.74
C LEU A 31 -29.65 2.75 -13.91
N ASP A 32 -29.39 1.63 -14.57
CA ASP A 32 -29.11 0.36 -13.88
C ASP A 32 -27.76 0.45 -13.13
N PRO A 33 -27.63 -0.23 -11.98
CA PRO A 33 -26.38 -0.26 -11.24
C PRO A 33 -25.25 -0.94 -12.05
N PRO A 34 -23.98 -0.54 -11.85
CA PRO A 34 -22.84 -1.25 -12.42
C PRO A 34 -22.81 -2.73 -12.03
N LEU A 35 -22.31 -3.57 -12.95
CA LEU A 35 -22.26 -5.03 -12.84
C LEU A 35 -20.82 -5.54 -12.91
N ASN A 36 -20.63 -6.84 -12.66
CA ASN A 36 -19.35 -7.54 -12.80
C ASN A 36 -18.20 -6.84 -12.06
N ILE A 37 -18.45 -6.41 -10.82
CA ILE A 37 -17.43 -5.76 -10.02
C ILE A 37 -16.32 -6.74 -9.66
N GLN A 38 -15.11 -6.41 -10.07
CA GLN A 38 -13.91 -7.20 -9.85
C GLN A 38 -12.86 -6.35 -9.14
N SER A 39 -12.12 -6.97 -8.23
CA SER A 39 -11.01 -6.36 -7.52
C SER A 39 -9.70 -7.04 -7.91
N ASN A 40 -8.69 -6.25 -8.25
CA ASN A 40 -7.34 -6.71 -8.48
C ASN A 40 -6.39 -5.99 -7.52
N ALA A 41 -5.85 -6.72 -6.55
CA ALA A 41 -4.98 -6.17 -5.52
C ALA A 41 -3.51 -6.44 -5.86
N THR A 42 -2.72 -5.37 -5.83
CA THR A 42 -1.27 -5.38 -5.96
C THR A 42 -0.66 -4.82 -4.66
N ALA A 43 0.63 -5.04 -4.44
CA ALA A 43 1.35 -4.54 -3.27
C ALA A 43 1.26 -3.01 -3.07
N SER A 44 1.15 -2.25 -4.17
CA SER A 44 1.08 -0.79 -4.17
C SER A 44 -0.33 -0.21 -4.25
N LYS A 45 -1.32 -0.95 -4.77
CA LYS A 45 -2.68 -0.44 -5.01
C LYS A 45 -3.70 -1.55 -5.16
N CYS A 46 -4.96 -1.23 -4.90
CA CYS A 46 -6.11 -2.08 -5.21
C CYS A 46 -6.95 -1.44 -6.30
N GLN A 47 -7.10 -2.15 -7.42
CA GLN A 47 -7.88 -1.70 -8.56
C GLN A 47 -9.26 -2.35 -8.53
N ILE A 48 -10.31 -1.54 -8.55
CA ILE A 48 -11.69 -2.01 -8.69
C ILE A 48 -12.16 -1.69 -10.10
N ARG A 49 -12.68 -2.69 -10.81
CA ARG A 49 -13.23 -2.58 -12.17
C ARG A 49 -14.68 -3.04 -12.18
N TRP A 50 -15.46 -2.48 -13.09
CA TRP A 50 -16.86 -2.86 -13.30
C TRP A 50 -17.24 -2.77 -14.78
N SER A 51 -18.42 -3.27 -15.09
CA SER A 51 -19.05 -3.15 -16.41
C SER A 51 -20.38 -2.43 -16.28
N VAL A 52 -20.80 -1.79 -17.36
CA VAL A 52 -22.12 -1.15 -17.47
C VAL A 52 -22.88 -1.85 -18.59
N TRP A 53 -24.16 -2.12 -18.37
CA TRP A 53 -25.01 -2.84 -19.31
C TRP A 53 -26.24 -1.99 -19.66
N ASN A 54 -26.82 -2.20 -20.85
CA ASN A 54 -28.00 -1.48 -21.34
C ASN A 54 -27.91 0.06 -21.37
N VAL A 55 -26.70 0.64 -21.33
CA VAL A 55 -26.53 2.09 -21.45
C VAL A 55 -26.25 2.47 -22.90
N PRO A 56 -27.07 3.37 -23.49
CA PRO A 56 -26.80 3.90 -24.82
C PRO A 56 -25.41 4.55 -24.91
N TRP A 57 -24.72 4.37 -26.04
CA TRP A 57 -23.34 4.85 -26.24
C TRP A 57 -23.16 6.34 -25.90
N TYR A 58 -24.13 7.19 -26.27
CA TYR A 58 -24.07 8.63 -26.01
C TYR A 58 -24.19 9.00 -24.52
N LEU A 59 -24.77 8.13 -23.69
CA LEU A 59 -24.77 8.30 -22.23
C LEU A 59 -23.51 7.73 -21.60
N ALA A 60 -22.96 6.65 -22.16
CA ALA A 60 -21.79 5.96 -21.62
C ALA A 60 -20.56 6.89 -21.49
N GLU A 61 -20.39 7.82 -22.44
CA GLU A 61 -19.30 8.79 -22.46
C GLU A 61 -19.41 9.86 -21.36
N ILE A 62 -20.63 10.13 -20.90
CA ILE A 62 -20.95 11.19 -19.93
C ILE A 62 -21.36 10.62 -18.57
N LEU A 63 -21.12 9.33 -18.30
CA LEU A 63 -21.37 8.74 -16.99
C LEU A 63 -20.35 9.18 -15.97
N GLN A 64 -20.82 9.53 -14.78
CA GLN A 64 -20.06 9.73 -13.57
C GLN A 64 -20.26 8.54 -12.64
N TYR A 65 -19.20 8.12 -11.96
CA TYR A 65 -19.23 7.00 -11.02
C TYR A 65 -18.85 7.45 -9.62
N GLU A 66 -19.42 6.76 -8.65
CA GLU A 66 -19.03 6.87 -7.25
C GLU A 66 -18.71 5.47 -6.72
N LEU A 67 -17.46 5.30 -6.29
CA LEU A 67 -17.01 4.15 -5.52
C LEU A 67 -17.22 4.46 -4.04
N GLN A 68 -17.83 3.53 -3.33
CA GLN A 68 -17.86 3.54 -1.88
C GLN A 68 -17.21 2.27 -1.34
N TYR A 69 -16.29 2.42 -0.38
CA TYR A 69 -15.59 1.30 0.23
C TYR A 69 -15.42 1.48 1.74
N LYS A 70 -15.38 0.37 2.47
CA LYS A 70 -15.27 0.34 3.93
C LYS A 70 -14.52 -0.91 4.38
N GLU A 71 -14.04 -0.93 5.62
CA GLU A 71 -13.61 -2.18 6.24
C GLU A 71 -14.81 -3.16 6.30
N TYR A 72 -14.54 -4.45 6.14
CA TYR A 72 -15.58 -5.47 6.03
C TYR A 72 -16.52 -5.47 7.26
N SER A 73 -15.97 -5.27 8.45
CA SER A 73 -16.67 -5.25 9.74
C SER A 73 -17.43 -3.95 10.04
N MET A 74 -17.17 -2.86 9.30
CA MET A 74 -17.77 -1.55 9.59
C MET A 74 -19.14 -1.34 8.93
N SER A 75 -19.88 -0.32 9.36
CA SER A 75 -21.13 0.12 8.70
C SER A 75 -20.85 0.89 7.41
N TRP A 76 -21.82 0.96 6.50
CA TRP A 76 -21.75 1.80 5.30
C TRP A 76 -21.82 3.31 5.60
N GLU A 77 -22.25 3.70 6.80
CA GLU A 77 -22.32 5.11 7.24
C GLU A 77 -20.93 5.75 7.40
N VAL A 78 -19.91 4.95 7.67
CA VAL A 78 -18.50 5.37 7.85
C VAL A 78 -17.64 5.03 6.64
N ALA A 79 -18.27 4.69 5.52
CA ALA A 79 -17.57 4.31 4.30
C ALA A 79 -16.88 5.53 3.64
N LEU A 80 -15.76 5.24 2.98
CA LEU A 80 -15.00 6.20 2.20
C LEU A 80 -15.55 6.24 0.77
N ASN A 81 -15.72 7.45 0.24
CA ASN A 81 -16.23 7.67 -1.10
C ASN A 81 -15.12 8.20 -2.00
N LYS A 82 -15.07 7.70 -3.23
CA LYS A 82 -14.24 8.22 -4.32
C LYS A 82 -15.13 8.49 -5.53
N THR A 83 -15.15 9.74 -5.95
CA THR A 83 -15.82 10.15 -7.18
C THR A 83 -14.84 10.04 -8.33
N LEU A 84 -15.30 9.50 -9.45
CA LEU A 84 -14.48 9.33 -10.63
C LEU A 84 -14.84 10.32 -11.74
N PRO A 85 -13.85 10.77 -12.52
CA PRO A 85 -14.13 11.49 -13.76
C PRO A 85 -14.86 10.58 -14.75
N SER A 86 -15.56 11.21 -15.68
CA SER A 86 -16.42 10.48 -16.61
C SER A 86 -15.65 9.52 -17.51
N SER A 87 -16.33 8.49 -18.02
CA SER A 87 -15.83 7.43 -18.93
C SER A 87 -14.95 6.31 -18.33
N LEU A 88 -14.37 6.46 -17.14
CA LEU A 88 -13.53 5.40 -16.55
C LEU A 88 -14.37 4.36 -15.77
N THR A 89 -14.36 3.11 -16.23
CA THR A 89 -14.99 1.96 -15.53
C THR A 89 -14.05 1.25 -14.56
N GLN A 90 -13.07 1.99 -14.05
CA GLN A 90 -12.09 1.48 -13.09
C GLN A 90 -11.61 2.59 -12.15
N VAL A 91 -11.30 2.22 -10.91
CA VAL A 91 -10.74 3.09 -9.88
C VAL A 91 -9.59 2.42 -9.18
N GLU A 92 -8.60 3.21 -8.77
CA GLU A 92 -7.48 2.75 -7.96
C GLU A 92 -7.59 3.31 -6.55
N ILE A 93 -7.44 2.41 -5.57
CA ILE A 93 -7.33 2.74 -4.15
C ILE A 93 -5.87 2.53 -3.79
N GLU A 94 -5.21 3.59 -3.34
CA GLU A 94 -3.80 3.52 -2.99
C GLU A 94 -3.61 2.61 -1.78
N ALA A 95 -2.51 1.86 -1.75
CA ALA A 95 -2.25 1.00 -0.62
C ALA A 95 -2.02 1.76 0.70
N THR A 96 -1.73 3.08 0.64
CA THR A 96 -1.65 3.97 1.80
C THR A 96 -3.02 4.26 2.43
N GLU A 97 -4.11 4.14 1.67
CA GLU A 97 -5.49 4.29 2.15
C GLU A 97 -5.99 3.02 2.84
N LEU A 98 -5.27 1.90 2.67
CA LEU A 98 -5.67 0.58 3.14
C LEU A 98 -4.75 0.09 4.25
N ARG A 99 -5.37 -0.46 5.30
CA ARG A 99 -4.65 -1.16 6.37
C ARG A 99 -4.17 -2.51 5.89
N SER A 100 -2.96 -2.87 6.28
CA SER A 100 -2.45 -4.23 6.08
C SER A 100 -3.31 -5.24 6.84
N ASP A 101 -3.43 -6.45 6.28
CA ASP A 101 -4.21 -7.55 6.87
C ASP A 101 -5.68 -7.22 7.20
N THR A 102 -6.28 -6.27 6.46
CA THR A 102 -7.69 -5.88 6.66
C THR A 102 -8.48 -6.10 5.37
N ALA A 103 -9.59 -6.83 5.47
CA ALA A 103 -10.53 -7.00 4.37
C ALA A 103 -11.46 -5.78 4.24
N TYR A 104 -11.69 -5.38 3.00
CA TYR A 104 -12.54 -4.26 2.64
C TYR A 104 -13.69 -4.73 1.74
N ALA A 105 -14.81 -4.03 1.82
CA ALA A 105 -15.97 -4.19 0.96
C ALA A 105 -16.12 -2.93 0.11
N ALA A 106 -16.35 -3.10 -1.20
CA ALA A 106 -16.57 -2.01 -2.14
C ALA A 106 -17.86 -2.20 -2.96
N ARG A 107 -18.53 -1.09 -3.25
CA ARG A 107 -19.70 -1.01 -4.14
C ARG A 107 -19.63 0.26 -4.97
N VAL A 108 -20.24 0.23 -6.15
CA VAL A 108 -20.20 1.33 -7.12
C VAL A 108 -21.61 1.67 -7.55
N ARG A 109 -21.86 2.96 -7.82
CA ARG A 109 -23.08 3.44 -8.49
C ARG A 109 -22.71 4.44 -9.58
N CYS A 110 -23.66 4.71 -10.46
CA CYS A 110 -23.45 5.61 -11.60
C CYS A 110 -24.60 6.62 -11.72
N LYS A 111 -24.29 7.75 -12.35
CA LYS A 111 -25.28 8.73 -12.83
C LYS A 111 -24.74 9.39 -14.09
N VAL A 112 -25.59 10.13 -14.80
CA VAL A 112 -25.14 11.06 -15.84
C VAL A 112 -24.45 12.26 -15.18
N SER A 113 -23.32 12.67 -15.74
CA SER A 113 -22.54 13.82 -15.29
C SER A 113 -23.39 15.08 -15.23
N GLU A 114 -23.23 15.86 -14.15
CA GLU A 114 -23.95 17.13 -13.96
C GLU A 114 -23.48 18.23 -14.91
N ASN A 115 -22.31 18.07 -15.55
CA ASN A 115 -21.82 19.01 -16.55
C ASN A 115 -22.70 19.06 -17.81
N GLU A 116 -23.52 18.04 -18.03
CA GLU A 116 -24.40 17.93 -19.18
C GLU A 116 -25.78 18.51 -18.87
N ASN A 117 -25.95 19.83 -19.07
CA ASN A 117 -27.22 20.53 -18.80
C ASN A 117 -28.43 19.96 -19.57
N SER A 118 -28.18 19.20 -20.63
CA SER A 118 -29.21 18.53 -21.46
C SER A 118 -29.90 17.38 -20.73
N PHE A 119 -29.21 16.73 -19.79
CA PHE A 119 -29.68 15.55 -19.09
C PHE A 119 -29.76 15.81 -17.58
N HIS A 120 -30.69 15.15 -16.91
CA HIS A 120 -30.72 15.10 -15.46
C HIS A 120 -31.04 13.68 -15.04
N SER A 121 -30.24 13.17 -14.12
CA SER A 121 -30.33 11.79 -13.68
C SER A 121 -30.18 11.67 -12.18
N GLN A 122 -30.87 10.71 -11.62
CA GLN A 122 -30.65 10.26 -10.25
C GLN A 122 -29.49 9.27 -10.23
N TRP A 123 -28.86 9.13 -9.07
CA TRP A 123 -27.96 8.01 -8.82
C TRP A 123 -28.70 6.68 -9.02
N SER A 124 -28.03 5.73 -9.67
CA SER A 124 -28.47 4.35 -9.68
C SER A 124 -28.42 3.75 -8.27
N GLU A 125 -29.04 2.58 -8.12
CA GLU A 125 -28.83 1.78 -6.93
C GLU A 125 -27.35 1.39 -6.80
N TRP A 126 -26.95 0.98 -5.61
CA TRP A 126 -25.63 0.42 -5.44
C TRP A 126 -25.52 -0.94 -6.16
N SER A 127 -24.37 -1.19 -6.75
CA SER A 127 -24.00 -2.50 -7.30
C SER A 127 -23.95 -3.58 -6.21
N GLN A 128 -23.79 -4.83 -6.67
CA GLN A 128 -23.28 -5.90 -5.82
C GLN A 128 -21.95 -5.49 -5.16
N THR A 129 -21.73 -5.97 -3.95
CA THR A 129 -20.52 -5.69 -3.18
C THR A 129 -19.40 -6.66 -3.57
N THR A 130 -18.20 -6.14 -3.77
CA THR A 130 -16.99 -6.95 -3.91
C THR A 130 -16.15 -6.87 -2.64
N VAL A 131 -15.43 -7.94 -2.30
CA VAL A 131 -14.51 -8.00 -1.16
C VAL A 131 -13.08 -8.05 -1.69
N PHE A 132 -12.21 -7.24 -1.11
CA PHE A 132 -10.82 -7.17 -1.49
C PHE A 132 -9.94 -6.92 -0.26
N GLN A 133 -8.66 -7.28 -0.37
CA GLN A 133 -7.66 -7.06 0.65
C GLN A 133 -6.40 -6.57 -0.04
N ARG A 134 -5.66 -5.69 0.61
CA ARG A 134 -4.33 -5.27 0.13
C ARG A 134 -3.45 -6.51 -0.01
N ALA A 135 -2.81 -6.69 -1.17
CA ALA A 135 -1.84 -7.76 -1.33
C ALA A 135 -0.65 -7.48 -0.40
N ASP A 136 -0.27 -8.48 0.39
CA ASP A 136 0.93 -8.36 1.20
C ASP A 136 2.15 -8.16 0.30
N VAL A 137 2.95 -7.14 0.61
CA VAL A 137 4.35 -7.15 0.16
C VAL A 137 4.94 -8.41 0.79
N PRO A 138 5.60 -9.31 0.02
CA PRO A 138 6.34 -10.39 0.63
C PRO A 138 7.25 -9.76 1.67
N LYS A 139 6.93 -9.95 2.96
CA LYS A 139 7.92 -9.74 4.00
C LYS A 139 9.02 -10.69 3.57
N VAL A 140 10.12 -10.15 3.02
CA VAL A 140 11.37 -10.91 2.96
C VAL A 140 11.54 -11.30 4.41
N SER A 141 11.17 -12.54 4.71
CA SER A 141 11.12 -13.02 6.06
C SER A 141 12.55 -12.87 6.53
N GLU A 142 12.81 -11.93 7.44
CA GLU A 142 14.12 -11.75 8.07
C GLU A 142 14.57 -13.08 8.71
N LYS A 143 13.66 -14.04 8.85
CA LYS A 143 13.89 -15.44 9.21
C LYS A 143 14.65 -16.27 8.17
N ILE A 144 14.80 -15.83 6.91
CA ILE A 144 15.50 -16.57 5.85
C ILE A 144 17.02 -16.29 5.83
N LEU A 145 17.49 -15.20 6.45
CA LEU A 145 18.89 -15.11 6.90
C LEU A 145 18.95 -15.56 8.36
N ASN A 146 18.64 -16.84 8.58
CA ASN A 146 18.77 -17.49 9.87
C ASN A 146 20.21 -17.29 10.41
N ILE A 147 20.36 -16.38 11.36
CA ILE A 147 21.62 -16.05 12.08
C ILE A 147 22.34 -17.32 12.56
N ASN A 148 21.59 -18.38 12.87
CA ASN A 148 22.15 -19.66 13.30
C ASN A 148 22.92 -20.37 12.16
N THR A 149 22.54 -20.19 10.89
CA THR A 149 23.24 -20.79 9.74
C THR A 149 24.55 -20.06 9.44
N MET A 150 24.56 -18.74 9.59
CA MET A 150 25.77 -17.93 9.43
C MET A 150 26.79 -18.21 10.54
N GLN A 151 26.34 -18.51 11.77
CA GLN A 151 27.22 -18.86 12.87
C GLN A 151 28.08 -20.11 12.59
N TYR A 152 27.54 -21.12 11.91
CA TYR A 152 28.31 -22.32 11.53
C TYR A 152 29.35 -22.08 10.43
N LEU A 153 29.26 -20.96 9.70
CA LEU A 153 30.22 -20.59 8.66
C LEU A 153 31.43 -19.83 9.23
N PHE A 154 31.23 -19.07 10.31
CA PHE A 154 32.30 -18.30 10.97
C PHE A 154 33.17 -19.13 11.93
N ILE A 155 32.64 -20.20 12.52
CA ILE A 155 33.37 -21.08 13.45
C ILE A 155 34.57 -21.81 12.78
N PRO A 156 34.44 -22.48 11.62
CA PRO A 156 35.57 -23.15 11.00
C PRO A 156 36.59 -22.15 10.43
N LEU A 157 36.13 -20.98 9.98
CA LEU A 157 37.01 -19.92 9.46
C LEU A 157 37.89 -19.34 10.57
N SER A 158 37.30 -19.07 11.75
CA SER A 158 38.04 -18.56 12.91
C SER A 158 39.01 -19.59 13.49
N PHE A 159 38.60 -20.87 13.55
CA PHE A 159 39.46 -21.95 14.00
C PHE A 159 40.65 -22.18 13.06
N GLY A 160 40.42 -22.12 11.75
CA GLY A 160 41.50 -22.19 10.75
C GLY A 160 42.51 -21.06 10.87
N ILE A 161 42.06 -19.82 11.11
CA ILE A 161 42.94 -18.67 11.35
C ILE A 161 43.74 -18.85 12.64
N LEU A 162 43.13 -19.32 13.73
CA LEU A 162 43.83 -19.59 14.99
C LEU A 162 44.90 -20.67 14.84
N LEU A 163 44.63 -21.76 14.12
CA LEU A 163 45.62 -22.79 13.84
C LEU A 163 46.77 -22.28 12.97
N TYR A 164 46.46 -21.47 11.96
CA TYR A 164 47.45 -20.82 11.12
C TYR A 164 48.36 -19.91 11.95
N LEU A 165 47.79 -19.03 12.78
CA LEU A 165 48.56 -18.18 13.68
C LEU A 165 49.36 -19.01 14.67
N PHE A 166 48.80 -20.05 15.28
CA PHE A 166 49.52 -20.91 16.20
C PHE A 166 50.73 -21.60 15.53
N TRP A 167 50.56 -22.12 14.31
CA TRP A 167 51.65 -22.74 13.55
C TRP A 167 52.75 -21.74 13.21
N ASN A 168 52.38 -20.55 12.72
CA ASN A 168 53.32 -19.47 12.40
C ASN A 168 53.98 -18.87 13.66
N CYS A 169 53.25 -18.76 14.77
CA CYS A 169 53.78 -18.32 16.06
C CYS A 169 54.71 -19.39 16.67
N LYS A 170 54.44 -20.68 16.49
CA LYS A 170 55.33 -21.76 16.95
C LYS A 170 56.65 -21.79 16.16
N LEU A 171 56.61 -21.42 14.88
CA LEU A 171 57.80 -21.19 14.04
C LEU A 171 58.61 -19.96 14.51
N SER A 172 57.95 -18.90 15.01
CA SER A 172 58.62 -17.74 15.61
C SER A 172 59.16 -18.01 17.03
N SER A 173 58.48 -18.82 17.83
CA SER A 173 58.82 -19.11 19.24
C SER A 173 60.06 -20.01 19.40
N SER A 174 60.47 -20.69 18.33
CA SER A 174 61.68 -21.53 18.34
C SER A 174 62.98 -20.69 18.30
N CYS A 175 62.89 -19.36 18.30
CA CYS A 175 64.04 -18.44 18.29
C CYS A 175 64.03 -17.42 19.45
N PHE A 176 63.54 -17.77 20.64
CA PHE A 176 63.65 -16.86 21.80
C PHE A 176 64.04 -17.50 23.14
N LEU A 177 64.50 -18.75 23.16
CA LEU A 177 64.92 -19.43 24.39
C LEU A 177 66.36 -19.96 24.35
N THR A 178 67.32 -19.18 23.85
CA THR A 178 68.75 -19.40 24.16
C THR A 178 69.55 -18.10 24.10
N LEU A 179 69.30 -17.15 25.01
CA LEU A 179 70.37 -16.22 25.46
C LEU A 179 70.01 -15.59 26.81
N GLY A 180 69.88 -16.43 27.83
CA GLY A 180 69.69 -15.98 29.20
C GLY A 180 70.69 -16.66 30.11
N GLN A 181 71.96 -16.25 30.06
CA GLN A 181 72.94 -16.37 31.16
C GLN A 181 74.27 -15.70 30.78
N LYS A 182 74.63 -14.57 31.41
CA LYS A 182 75.62 -14.52 32.53
C LYS A 182 76.21 -13.11 32.74
N ALA A 183 76.12 -12.68 34.01
CA ALA A 183 76.99 -11.77 34.79
C ALA A 183 77.04 -10.24 34.51
N SER A 184 76.68 -9.47 35.56
CA SER A 184 77.02 -8.08 35.90
C SER A 184 78.55 -7.86 36.12
N PRO A 185 79.10 -6.67 36.49
CA PRO A 185 78.49 -5.33 36.76
C PRO A 185 79.29 -4.12 36.18
N ALA A 186 78.73 -2.90 36.26
CA ALA A 186 79.36 -1.67 36.80
C ALA A 186 78.69 -0.37 36.31
N LEU A 187 78.23 0.43 37.29
CA LEU A 187 78.27 1.89 37.42
C LEU A 187 78.15 2.77 36.16
N THR A 188 77.05 3.55 36.05
CA THR A 188 77.06 5.01 36.29
C THR A 188 75.65 5.61 36.10
N PHE A 189 75.15 6.30 37.13
CA PHE A 189 74.16 7.39 37.05
C PHE A 189 74.87 8.67 36.51
N PRO A 190 74.20 9.78 36.06
CA PRO A 190 72.90 10.24 36.57
C PRO A 190 71.97 11.08 35.63
N HIS A 191 70.79 11.39 36.22
CA HIS A 191 70.06 12.67 36.23
C HIS A 191 69.13 13.18 35.08
N GLN A 192 67.96 13.64 35.56
CA GLN A 192 67.03 14.71 35.09
C GLN A 192 65.91 14.31 34.12
N LEU A 193 64.64 14.27 34.58
CA LEU A 193 63.66 15.38 34.74
C LEU A 193 63.31 16.09 33.42
N LEU A 194 62.07 15.93 32.94
CA LEU A 194 61.10 17.03 32.80
C LEU A 194 59.78 16.58 32.15
N SER A 195 58.70 16.93 32.86
CA SER A 195 57.32 17.16 32.42
C SER A 195 57.21 18.00 31.13
N PHE A 196 56.15 17.79 30.33
CA PHE A 196 55.13 18.77 29.88
C PHE A 196 54.27 18.08 28.79
N SER A 197 52.98 17.80 29.07
CA SER A 197 51.79 18.55 28.59
C SER A 197 51.73 18.81 27.08
N HIS A 198 50.67 18.34 26.41
CA HIS A 198 49.66 19.22 25.79
C HIS A 198 48.53 18.40 25.16
N SER A 199 47.31 18.63 25.63
CA SER A 199 46.04 18.24 25.01
C SER A 199 45.79 19.00 23.71
N ILE A 200 45.17 18.36 22.71
CA ILE A 200 44.29 19.04 21.75
C ILE A 200 43.06 18.16 21.51
N VAL A 201 41.90 18.73 21.86
CA VAL A 201 40.54 18.26 21.60
C VAL A 201 40.05 18.97 20.34
N CYS A 202 39.47 18.24 19.38
CA CYS A 202 38.73 18.82 18.26
C CYS A 202 37.30 18.30 18.26
N THR A 203 36.35 19.20 18.54
CA THR A 203 34.90 19.00 18.39
C THR A 203 34.43 19.59 17.06
N MET A 204 33.75 18.80 16.22
CA MET A 204 33.06 19.30 15.02
C MET A 204 31.63 19.72 15.38
N GLY A 205 31.30 20.98 15.09
CA GLY A 205 29.94 21.53 15.14
C GLY A 205 29.21 21.39 13.81
N ILE A 206 27.90 21.17 13.90
CA ILE A 206 26.94 21.05 12.80
C ILE A 206 26.46 22.47 12.41
N LEU A 207 26.54 22.80 11.13
CA LEU A 207 25.92 23.98 10.53
C LEU A 207 24.44 23.70 10.27
N ARG A 208 23.58 24.63 10.71
CA ARG A 208 22.18 24.75 10.31
C ARG A 208 22.05 25.29 8.90
#